data_AF-A0A415CSE4-F1
#
_entry.id   AF-A0A415CSE4-F1
#
_cell.length_a   1.000
_cell.length_b   1.000
_cell.length_c   1.000
_cell.angle_alpha   90.00
_cell.angle_beta   90.00
_cell.angle_gamma   90.00
#
_symmetry.space_group_name_H-M   'P 1'
#
loop_
_entity.id
_entity.type
_entity.pdbx_description
1 polymer ?
#
loop_
_entity_poly.entity_id
_entity_poly.type
_entity_poly.pdbx_seq_one_letter_code
_entity_poly.pdbx_strand_id
1 'polypeptide(L)'
;MFDVRIQKSESSKGDGEKNAEQENNKEYKKPKRGSGKEKANDVPSWARGEKPYKNENGKQFADRLLDEKYGKGNYSKGPGSEYNQIRKWGDRGFE
;
A
#
# COMPACT_ATOMS: atom_id res chain seq x y z
N MET A 1 -47.86 15.81 -13.78
CA MET A 1 -46.99 15.38 -12.67
C MET A 1 -45.60 15.17 -13.27
N PHE A 2 -44.69 16.12 -13.08
CA PHE A 2 -43.31 16.03 -13.58
C PHE A 2 -42.45 15.54 -12.43
N ASP A 3 -42.04 14.28 -12.46
CA ASP A 3 -41.09 13.76 -11.48
C ASP A 3 -39.67 14.13 -11.89
N VAL A 4 -39.05 14.84 -10.95
CA VAL A 4 -37.78 15.52 -11.02
C VAL A 4 -36.70 14.60 -10.44
N ARG A 5 -35.63 14.40 -11.21
CA ARG A 5 -34.22 14.32 -10.75
C ARG A 5 -33.78 13.04 -10.03
N ILE A 6 -33.29 12.08 -10.80
CA ILE A 6 -32.26 11.13 -10.34
C ILE A 6 -30.88 11.69 -10.72
N GLN A 7 -30.06 11.94 -9.71
CA GLN A 7 -28.70 12.45 -9.83
C GLN A 7 -27.71 11.30 -10.10
N LYS A 8 -27.03 11.38 -11.26
CA LYS A 8 -25.58 11.47 -11.44
C LYS A 8 -24.63 10.46 -10.74
N SER A 9 -23.87 9.82 -11.62
CA SER A 9 -22.40 9.61 -11.65
C SER A 9 -21.73 8.34 -11.12
N GLU A 10 -20.97 7.76 -12.05
CA GLU A 10 -19.98 6.69 -11.99
C GLU A 10 -18.81 6.93 -11.00
N SER A 11 -18.37 5.86 -10.34
CA SER A 11 -16.99 5.61 -9.89
C SER A 11 -16.97 4.25 -9.19
N SER A 12 -16.08 3.31 -9.40
CA SER A 12 -14.88 3.26 -10.24
C SER A 12 -14.37 1.81 -10.16
N LYS A 13 -14.06 1.21 -11.32
CA LYS A 13 -13.04 0.17 -11.53
C LYS A 13 -12.80 -0.82 -10.38
N GLY A 14 -13.48 -1.96 -10.44
CA GLY A 14 -12.99 -3.21 -9.84
C GLY A 14 -11.86 -3.78 -10.69
N ASP A 15 -10.68 -3.18 -10.64
CA ASP A 15 -9.46 -3.77 -11.20
C ASP A 15 -8.72 -4.47 -10.06
N GLY A 16 -8.99 -5.76 -9.87
CA GLY A 16 -8.41 -6.55 -8.79
C GLY A 16 -8.12 -8.01 -9.14
N GLU A 17 -8.23 -8.42 -10.39
CA GLU A 17 -7.67 -9.68 -10.85
C GLU A 17 -6.26 -9.42 -11.41
N LYS A 18 -5.25 -9.66 -10.56
CA LYS A 18 -3.87 -9.79 -11.02
C LYS A 18 -3.22 -11.00 -10.35
N ASN A 19 -3.43 -12.12 -11.03
CA ASN A 19 -2.47 -13.21 -11.23
C ASN A 19 -1.95 -13.91 -9.97
N ALA A 20 -2.63 -15.00 -9.62
CA ALA A 20 -2.29 -15.94 -8.56
C ALA A 20 -1.15 -16.93 -8.95
N GLU A 21 -0.18 -16.53 -9.77
CA GLU A 21 0.84 -17.48 -10.25
C GLU A 21 2.21 -16.81 -10.43
N GLN A 22 2.86 -16.44 -9.32
CA GLN A 22 4.32 -16.30 -9.25
C GLN A 22 4.83 -16.85 -7.90
N GLU A 23 4.46 -18.09 -7.61
CA GLU A 23 5.22 -19.04 -6.79
C GLU A 23 6.47 -19.38 -7.63
N ASN A 24 7.67 -18.83 -7.41
CA ASN A 24 8.70 -19.47 -6.58
C ASN A 24 10.02 -18.64 -6.61
N ASN A 25 9.94 -17.31 -6.69
CA ASN A 25 11.10 -16.44 -6.45
C ASN A 25 10.65 -15.04 -6.01
N LYS A 26 10.09 -14.95 -4.79
CA LYS A 26 9.71 -13.68 -4.17
C LYS A 26 10.97 -12.95 -3.71
N GLU A 27 11.70 -12.40 -4.67
CA GLU A 27 12.90 -11.62 -4.39
C GLU A 27 12.48 -10.28 -3.77
N TYR A 28 13.12 -9.90 -2.68
CA TYR A 28 12.86 -8.63 -2.00
C TYR A 28 13.56 -7.48 -2.73
N LYS A 29 12.96 -6.28 -2.68
CA LYS A 29 13.68 -5.07 -3.09
C LYS A 29 14.85 -4.81 -2.16
N LYS A 30 15.92 -4.24 -2.71
CA LYS A 30 17.09 -3.91 -1.91
C LYS A 30 16.78 -2.61 -1.15
N PRO A 31 17.07 -2.53 0.15
CA PRO A 31 16.93 -1.26 0.86
C PRO A 31 17.92 -0.26 0.26
N LYS A 32 17.41 0.89 -0.17
CA LYS A 32 18.23 1.98 -0.68
C LYS A 32 19.20 2.44 0.40
N ARG A 33 20.43 2.81 0.07
CA ARG A 33 21.36 3.40 1.04
C ARG A 33 21.06 4.91 1.15
N GLY A 34 20.78 5.38 2.36
CA GLY A 34 20.35 6.77 2.62
C GLY A 34 19.88 6.95 4.06
N SER A 35 19.88 8.19 4.55
CA SER A 35 19.54 8.55 5.93
C SER A 35 18.33 9.48 6.00
N GLY A 36 17.54 9.39 7.08
CA GLY A 36 16.49 10.38 7.39
C GLY A 36 15.23 10.36 6.51
N LYS A 37 14.75 11.56 6.16
CA LYS A 37 13.46 11.84 5.51
C LYS A 37 13.31 11.20 4.12
N GLU A 38 14.43 10.97 3.42
CA GLU A 38 14.43 10.41 2.07
C GLU A 38 13.77 9.03 2.02
N LYS A 39 13.98 8.22 3.06
CA LYS A 39 13.40 6.87 3.17
C LYS A 39 11.97 6.83 3.68
N ALA A 40 11.38 7.96 4.07
CA ALA A 40 10.16 7.99 4.88
C ALA A 40 10.32 7.18 6.19
N ASN A 41 11.28 7.59 7.03
CA ASN A 41 11.54 6.97 8.34
C ASN A 41 10.38 7.07 9.34
N ASP A 42 9.32 7.83 9.03
CA ASP A 42 8.06 7.87 9.79
C ASP A 42 7.23 6.57 9.71
N VAL A 43 7.80 5.48 9.20
CA VAL A 43 7.18 4.15 9.25
C VAL A 43 7.06 3.65 10.70
N PRO A 44 5.94 3.00 11.08
CA PRO A 44 5.80 2.39 12.40
C PRO A 44 6.96 1.44 12.71
N SER A 45 7.44 1.44 13.96
CA SER A 45 8.59 0.64 14.38
C SER A 45 8.43 -0.85 14.07
N TRP A 46 7.20 -1.37 14.16
CA TRP A 46 6.89 -2.77 13.85
C TRP A 46 7.00 -3.09 12.34
N ALA A 47 6.71 -2.12 11.47
CA ALA A 47 6.77 -2.30 10.02
C ALA A 47 8.19 -2.07 9.46
N ARG A 48 9.10 -1.41 10.21
CA ARG A 48 10.45 -1.04 9.74
C ARG A 48 11.36 -2.25 9.41
N GLY A 49 11.03 -3.46 9.87
CA GLY A 49 11.76 -4.69 9.53
C GLY A 49 11.33 -5.35 8.22
N GLU A 50 10.19 -4.95 7.67
CA GLU A 50 9.53 -5.62 6.57
C GLU A 50 10.04 -5.13 5.21
N LYS A 51 10.08 -5.99 4.20
CA LYS A 51 10.62 -5.60 2.88
C LYS A 51 9.55 -5.78 1.81
N PRO A 52 9.35 -4.78 0.92
CA PRO A 52 8.48 -4.98 -0.23
C PRO A 52 9.12 -5.99 -1.19
N TYR A 53 8.29 -6.83 -1.82
CA TYR A 53 8.78 -7.70 -2.89
C TYR A 53 9.11 -6.87 -4.14
N LYS A 54 10.01 -7.36 -5.01
CA LYS A 54 10.37 -6.68 -6.27
C LYS A 54 9.15 -6.39 -7.15
N ASN A 55 8.20 -7.31 -7.17
CA ASN A 55 6.98 -7.19 -7.96
C ASN A 55 5.84 -6.45 -7.23
N GLU A 56 6.06 -6.00 -6.00
CA GLU A 56 5.09 -5.20 -5.25
C GLU A 56 5.37 -3.70 -5.37
N ASN A 57 4.29 -2.92 -5.45
CA ASN A 57 4.34 -1.47 -5.23
C ASN A 57 4.16 -1.17 -3.73
N GLY A 58 4.61 0.01 -3.27
CA GLY A 58 4.38 0.48 -1.90
C GLY A 58 2.92 0.38 -1.44
N LYS A 59 1.93 0.50 -2.35
CA LYS A 59 0.52 0.27 -2.02
C LYS A 59 0.24 -1.18 -1.59
N GLN A 60 0.68 -2.16 -2.38
CA GLN A 60 0.48 -3.58 -2.07
C GLN A 60 1.21 -3.97 -0.79
N PHE A 61 2.42 -3.44 -0.62
CA PHE A 61 3.20 -3.63 0.59
C PHE A 61 2.50 -3.08 1.85
N ALA A 62 1.92 -1.88 1.76
CA ALA A 62 1.15 -1.30 2.86
C ALA A 62 -0.15 -2.05 3.14
N ASP A 63 -0.88 -2.45 2.09
CA ASP A 63 -2.09 -3.28 2.23
C ASP A 63 -1.72 -4.61 2.93
N ARG A 64 -0.67 -5.32 2.49
CA ARG A 64 -0.21 -6.58 3.12
C ARG A 64 0.10 -6.42 4.60
N LEU A 65 0.91 -5.42 4.95
CA LEU A 65 1.34 -5.22 6.34
C LEU A 65 0.19 -4.87 7.28
N LEU A 66 -0.72 -4.02 6.81
CA LEU A 66 -1.86 -3.61 7.62
C LEU A 66 -2.93 -4.69 7.69
N ASP A 67 -3.14 -5.43 6.59
CA ASP A 67 -4.00 -6.61 6.58
C ASP A 67 -3.47 -7.68 7.55
N GLU A 68 -2.15 -7.89 7.64
CA GLU A 68 -1.52 -8.83 8.57
C GLU A 68 -1.61 -8.35 10.04
N LYS A 69 -1.46 -7.04 10.29
CA LYS A 69 -1.43 -6.49 11.64
C LYS A 69 -2.82 -6.26 12.24
N TYR A 70 -3.71 -5.65 11.46
CA TYR A 70 -5.02 -5.19 11.90
C TYR A 70 -6.17 -5.95 11.23
N GLY A 71 -5.94 -6.59 10.09
CA GLY A 71 -6.99 -7.18 9.27
C GLY A 71 -7.50 -6.23 8.19
N LYS A 72 -7.95 -6.80 7.07
CA LYS A 72 -8.45 -6.06 5.91
C LYS A 72 -9.64 -5.17 6.30
N GLY A 73 -9.46 -3.86 6.16
CA GLY A 73 -10.50 -2.87 6.47
C GLY A 73 -10.46 -2.29 7.89
N ASN A 74 -9.55 -2.75 8.74
CA ASN A 74 -9.40 -2.25 10.13
C ASN A 74 -8.40 -1.09 10.27
N TYR A 75 -8.00 -0.46 9.16
CA TYR A 75 -7.01 0.63 9.14
C TYR A 75 -7.47 1.77 8.25
N SER A 76 -7.11 3.00 8.63
CA SER A 76 -7.42 4.19 7.86
C SER A 76 -6.37 4.45 6.76
N LYS A 77 -6.82 4.91 5.59
CA LYS A 77 -5.94 5.28 4.46
C LYS A 77 -5.83 6.80 4.28
N GLY A 78 -6.08 7.55 5.35
CA GLY A 78 -6.11 9.01 5.36
C GLY A 78 -4.73 9.67 5.24
N PRO A 79 -4.71 11.02 5.11
CA PRO A 79 -3.48 11.79 5.19
C PRO A 79 -2.87 11.61 6.59
N GLY A 80 -1.61 11.18 6.64
CA GLY A 80 -0.91 10.90 7.90
C GLY A 80 -1.14 9.52 8.50
N SER A 81 -2.02 8.68 7.93
CA SER A 81 -2.22 7.31 8.41
C SER A 81 -0.99 6.43 8.17
N GLU A 82 -0.88 5.36 8.96
CA GLU A 82 0.16 4.32 8.86
C GLU A 82 0.26 3.75 7.45
N TYR A 83 -0.88 3.57 6.76
CA TYR A 83 -0.92 3.17 5.35
C TYR A 83 -0.06 4.06 4.45
N ASN A 84 -0.16 5.38 4.62
CA ASN A 84 0.61 6.32 3.80
C ASN A 84 2.10 6.34 4.19
N GLN A 85 2.42 6.11 5.46
CA GLN A 85 3.80 6.00 5.93
C GLN A 85 4.46 4.75 5.35
N ILE A 86 3.83 3.57 5.50
CA ILE A 86 4.32 2.29 4.98
C ILE A 86 4.41 2.33 3.45
N ARG A 87 3.41 2.91 2.77
CA ARG A 87 3.42 3.05 1.31
C ARG A 87 4.62 3.87 0.82
N LYS A 88 4.87 5.03 1.43
CA LYS A 88 6.02 5.87 1.08
C LYS A 88 7.34 5.18 1.43
N TRP A 89 7.38 4.43 2.51
CA TRP A 89 8.56 3.68 2.91
C TRP A 89 8.88 2.54 1.94
N GLY A 90 7.88 1.78 1.50
CA GLY A 90 8.05 0.74 0.47
C GLY A 90 8.44 1.30 -0.91
N ASP A 91 8.04 2.53 -1.22
CA ASP A 91 8.34 3.20 -2.49
C ASP A 91 9.69 3.92 -2.51
N ARG A 92 10.08 4.56 -1.39
CA ARG A 92 11.29 5.39 -1.30
C ARG A 92 12.46 4.71 -0.58
N GLY A 93 12.15 3.80 0.34
CA GLY A 93 13.13 3.09 1.16
C GLY A 93 13.84 1.96 0.42
N PHE A 94 13.35 1.57 -0.76
CA PHE A 94 13.80 0.39 -1.49
C PHE A 94 13.97 0.65 -2.99
N GLU A 95 14.92 -0.03 -3.61
CA GLU A 95 15.27 -0.02 -5.03
C GLU A 95 15.36 -1.44 -5.61
#